data_AF-A0A953E2G9-F1
#
_entry.id   AF-A0A953E2G9-F1
#
_cell.length_a   1.000
_cell.length_b   1.000
_cell.length_c   1.000
_cell.angle_alpha   90.00
_cell.angle_beta   90.00
_cell.angle_gamma   90.00
#
_symmetry.space_group_name_H-M   'P 1'
#
loop_
_entity.id
_entity.type
_entity.pdbx_description
1 polymer ?
#
loop_
_entity_poly.entity_id
_entity_poly.type
_entity_poly.pdbx_seq_one_letter_code
_entity_poly.pdbx_strand_id
1 'polypeptide(L)'
;MCGIVAYVGARTAHDVVLDGLRRLEYRGYDSAGIAVLDGGSVDVRRKAGALGNLEAVLEAEPLPGSTTGIGHTRWATHGAPTDGNAHPHVDCRRALAVVHNGVIENHSAL
;
A
#
# COMPACT_ATOMS: atom_id res chain seq x y z
N MET A 1 -11.92 -8.22 -4.67
CA MET A 1 -12.03 -6.78 -5.04
C MET A 1 -11.01 -5.99 -4.21
N CYS A 2 -10.19 -5.10 -4.75
CA CYS A 2 -9.18 -4.44 -3.91
C CYS A 2 -9.77 -3.41 -2.91
N GLY A 3 -8.95 -2.92 -1.96
CA GLY A 3 -9.29 -1.85 -1.02
C GLY A 3 -8.25 -0.72 -1.04
N ILE A 4 -8.70 0.54 -0.96
CA ILE A 4 -7.83 1.72 -0.88
C ILE A 4 -8.17 2.49 0.39
N VAL A 5 -7.14 2.93 1.12
CA VAL A 5 -7.26 3.84 2.25
C VAL A 5 -6.25 4.97 2.08
N ALA A 6 -6.64 6.19 2.39
CA ALA A 6 -5.75 7.34 2.43
C ALA A 6 -6.05 8.17 3.68
N TYR A 7 -5.02 8.80 4.22
CA TYR A 7 -5.15 9.68 5.37
C TYR A 7 -4.25 10.90 5.24
N VAL A 8 -4.81 12.06 5.57
CA VAL A 8 -4.11 13.32 5.78
C VAL A 8 -4.69 13.94 7.05
N GLY A 9 -3.88 14.18 8.08
CA GLY A 9 -4.34 14.79 9.32
C GLY A 9 -3.35 14.71 10.47
N ALA A 10 -3.78 15.05 11.69
CA ALA A 10 -2.87 15.25 12.83
C ALA A 10 -2.37 13.96 13.52
N ARG A 11 -2.66 12.77 12.98
CA ARG A 11 -2.29 11.47 13.58
C ARG A 11 -1.19 10.82 12.76
N THR A 12 -0.52 9.82 13.32
CA THR A 12 0.37 8.95 12.56
C THR A 12 -0.40 8.25 11.44
N ALA A 13 -0.04 8.53 10.20
CA ALA A 13 -0.79 8.10 9.03
C ALA A 13 -0.77 6.59 8.86
N HIS A 14 0.36 5.92 9.10
CA HIS A 14 0.44 4.48 8.91
C HIS A 14 -0.48 3.71 9.87
N ASP A 15 -0.68 4.17 11.11
CA ASP A 15 -1.63 3.56 12.06
C ASP A 15 -3.07 3.64 11.53
N VAL A 16 -3.49 4.84 11.12
CA VAL A 16 -4.85 5.08 10.61
C VAL A 16 -5.11 4.30 9.33
N VAL A 17 -4.11 4.28 8.44
CA VAL A 17 -4.20 3.54 7.18
C VAL A 17 -4.28 2.04 7.46
N LEU A 18 -3.44 1.50 8.35
CA LEU A 18 -3.44 0.08 8.70
C LEU A 18 -4.79 -0.36 9.28
N ASP A 19 -5.38 0.42 10.19
CA ASP A 19 -6.73 0.17 10.71
C ASP A 19 -7.80 0.17 9.63
N GLY A 20 -7.69 1.08 8.66
CA GLY A 20 -8.55 1.09 7.49
C GLY A 20 -8.39 -0.18 6.64
N LEU A 21 -7.15 -0.62 6.41
CA LEU A 21 -6.85 -1.83 5.64
C LEU A 21 -7.40 -3.09 6.32
N ARG A 22 -7.32 -3.19 7.66
CA ARG A 22 -7.96 -4.29 8.42
C ARG A 22 -9.44 -4.42 8.12
N ARG A 23 -10.14 -3.29 8.00
CA ARG A 23 -11.58 -3.27 7.67
C ARG A 23 -11.85 -3.62 6.21
N LEU A 24 -10.86 -3.54 5.32
CA LEU A 24 -10.99 -3.83 3.89
C LEU A 24 -10.34 -5.16 3.48
N GLU A 25 -9.72 -5.90 4.38
CA GLU A 25 -9.00 -7.15 4.08
C GLU A 25 -9.92 -8.20 3.43
N TYR A 26 -11.20 -8.25 3.83
CA TYR A 26 -12.19 -9.14 3.21
C TYR A 26 -12.37 -8.92 1.71
N ARG A 27 -11.98 -7.74 1.19
CA ARG A 27 -12.07 -7.44 -0.23
C ARG A 27 -10.90 -8.07 -1.00
N GLY A 28 -9.68 -8.04 -0.45
CA GLY A 28 -8.46 -8.57 -1.09
C GLY A 28 -7.36 -8.88 -0.08
N TYR A 29 -6.69 -10.01 -0.27
CA TYR A 29 -5.76 -10.60 0.71
C TYR A 29 -4.54 -11.25 0.04
N ASP A 30 -4.30 -10.96 -1.24
CA ASP A 30 -3.15 -11.50 -1.98
C ASP A 30 -1.87 -10.72 -1.70
N SER A 31 -2.00 -9.45 -1.31
CA SER A 31 -0.91 -8.60 -0.82
C SER A 31 -1.49 -7.31 -0.22
N ALA A 32 -0.71 -6.64 0.61
CA ALA A 32 -1.03 -5.32 1.15
C ALA A 32 0.20 -4.42 1.23
N GLY A 33 -0.01 -3.12 1.33
CA GLY A 33 1.07 -2.17 1.54
C GLY A 33 0.62 -0.78 1.98
N ILE A 34 1.55 -0.04 2.56
CA ILE A 34 1.38 1.35 3.01
C ILE A 34 2.58 2.17 2.55
N ALA A 35 2.30 3.38 2.06
CA ALA A 35 3.29 4.40 1.78
C ALA A 35 2.98 5.67 2.59
N VAL A 36 4.03 6.35 3.05
CA VAL A 36 3.94 7.63 3.77
C VAL A 36 4.91 8.65 3.19
N LEU A 37 4.63 9.93 3.42
CA LEU A 37 5.57 11.01 3.10
C LEU A 37 6.64 11.13 4.19
N ASP A 38 7.90 11.19 3.77
CA ASP A 38 9.05 11.41 4.65
C ASP A 38 10.01 12.44 4.03
N GLY A 39 10.04 13.65 4.60
CA GLY A 39 11.02 14.67 4.24
C GLY A 39 11.08 15.06 2.74
N GLY A 40 10.00 14.88 1.98
CA GLY A 40 9.96 15.10 0.52
C GLY A 40 10.18 13.85 -0.33
N SER A 41 10.31 12.69 0.30
CA SER A 41 10.37 11.37 -0.33
C SER A 41 9.20 10.49 0.11
N VAL A 42 9.05 9.34 -0.55
CA VAL A 42 8.05 8.31 -0.23
C VAL A 42 8.75 7.10 0.36
N ASP A 43 8.38 6.79 1.60
CA ASP A 43 8.75 5.54 2.25
C ASP A 43 7.60 4.53 2.16
N VAL A 44 7.92 3.25 1.99
CA VAL A 44 6.92 2.22 1.66
C VAL A 44 7.26 0.87 2.26
N ARG A 45 6.24 0.19 2.80
CA ARG A 45 6.30 -1.23 3.18
C ARG A 45 5.17 -1.96 2.47
N ARG A 46 5.49 -3.11 1.90
CA ARG A 46 4.52 -3.97 1.19
C ARG A 46 4.86 -5.42 1.43
N LYS A 47 3.85 -6.27 1.44
CA LYS A 47 4.04 -7.70 1.57
C LYS A 47 2.97 -8.49 0.86
N ALA A 48 3.38 -9.58 0.20
CA ALA A 48 2.48 -10.59 -0.34
C ALA A 48 1.80 -11.41 0.78
N GLY A 49 0.61 -11.89 0.49
CA GLY A 49 -0.26 -12.59 1.42
C GLY A 49 -1.17 -11.68 2.25
N ALA A 50 -1.71 -12.26 3.32
CA ALA A 50 -2.66 -11.60 4.21
C ALA A 50 -2.06 -10.36 4.89
N LEU A 51 -2.92 -9.48 5.40
CA LEU A 51 -2.51 -8.21 6.02
C LEU A 51 -1.54 -8.42 7.18
N GLY A 52 -1.68 -9.51 7.93
CA GLY A 52 -0.77 -9.86 9.04
C GLY A 52 0.71 -9.95 8.62
N ASN A 53 1.01 -10.28 7.36
CA ASN A 53 2.38 -10.26 6.86
C ASN A 53 2.93 -8.84 6.76
N LEU A 54 2.11 -7.86 6.36
CA LEU A 54 2.48 -6.45 6.36
C LEU A 54 2.64 -5.92 7.78
N GLU A 55 1.78 -6.33 8.72
CA GLU A 55 1.89 -5.97 10.13
C GLU A 55 3.24 -6.42 10.71
N ALA A 56 3.65 -7.66 10.43
CA ALA A 56 4.95 -8.17 10.87
C ALA A 56 6.13 -7.37 10.27
N VAL A 57 6.03 -6.94 9.01
CA VAL A 57 7.04 -6.07 8.38
C VAL A 57 7.07 -4.69 9.01
N LEU A 58 5.92 -4.10 9.34
CA LEU A 58 5.84 -2.79 9.98
C LEU A 58 6.40 -2.83 11.41
N GLU A 59 6.23 -3.94 12.13
CA GLU A 59 6.83 -4.13 13.46
C GLU A 59 8.35 -4.24 13.36
N ALA A 60 8.87 -5.02 12.41
CA ALA A 60 10.30 -5.23 12.23
C ALA A 60 11.02 -4.01 11.61
N GLU A 61 10.37 -3.33 10.67
CA GLU A 61 10.90 -2.20 9.91
C GLU A 61 9.87 -1.07 9.84
N PRO A 62 9.68 -0.32 10.94
CA PRO A 62 8.66 0.72 11.02
C PRO A 62 8.78 1.77 9.91
N LEU A 63 7.63 2.29 9.49
CA LEU A 63 7.57 3.46 8.63
C LEU A 63 7.92 4.72 9.45
N PRO A 64 8.55 5.73 8.82
CA PRO A 64 8.77 7.02 9.47
C PRO A 64 7.45 7.66 9.91
N GLY A 65 7.52 8.46 10.96
CA GLY A 65 6.39 9.24 11.43
C GLY A 65 5.94 10.23 10.37
N SER A 66 4.67 10.11 9.95
CA SER A 66 4.09 10.98 8.92
C SER A 66 2.62 11.24 9.20
N THR A 67 2.15 12.41 8.79
CA THR A 67 0.74 12.82 8.86
C THR A 67 -0.03 12.56 7.57
N THR A 68 0.66 12.04 6.54
CA THR A 68 0.10 11.78 5.21
C THR A 68 0.51 10.39 4.73
N GLY A 69 -0.46 9.57 4.32
CA GLY A 69 -0.18 8.23 3.83
C GLY A 69 -1.33 7.61 3.06
N ILE A 70 -1.00 6.60 2.25
CA ILE A 70 -1.93 5.80 1.47
C ILE A 70 -1.63 4.32 1.67
N GLY A 71 -2.64 3.47 1.55
CA GLY A 71 -2.50 2.03 1.65
C GLY A 71 -3.45 1.28 0.75
N HIS A 72 -3.13 0.02 0.51
CA HIS A 72 -3.87 -0.84 -0.40
C HIS A 72 -3.92 -2.28 0.10
N THR A 73 -5.07 -2.92 -0.11
CA THR A 73 -5.21 -4.37 -0.12
C THR A 73 -5.54 -4.84 -1.52
N ARG A 74 -4.80 -5.83 -2.02
CA ARG A 74 -4.87 -6.28 -3.42
C ARG A 74 -5.54 -7.63 -3.55
N TRP A 75 -6.40 -7.73 -4.56
CA TRP A 75 -6.81 -8.98 -5.19
C TRP A 75 -6.15 -9.04 -6.57
N ALA A 76 -5.29 -10.02 -6.81
CA ALA A 76 -4.46 -10.09 -8.01
C ALA A 76 -5.30 -10.49 -9.24
N THR A 77 -5.36 -9.61 -10.24
CA THR A 77 -5.95 -9.92 -11.57
C THR A 77 -4.88 -10.04 -12.66
N HIS A 78 -3.82 -9.23 -12.59
CA HIS A 78 -2.67 -9.28 -13.49
C HIS A 78 -1.38 -9.46 -12.69
N GLY A 79 -0.54 -10.42 -13.06
CA GLY A 79 0.72 -10.72 -12.38
C GLY A 79 0.55 -11.41 -11.02
N ALA A 80 1.57 -12.19 -10.65
CA ALA A 80 1.57 -12.99 -9.42
C ALA A 80 1.52 -12.11 -8.15
N PRO A 81 1.01 -12.63 -7.02
CA PRO A 81 1.03 -11.95 -5.73
C PRO A 81 2.44 -11.94 -5.14
N THR A 82 3.20 -10.89 -5.43
CA THR A 82 4.58 -10.69 -4.95
C THR A 82 4.71 -9.32 -4.29
N ASP A 83 5.73 -9.14 -3.44
CA ASP A 83 6.03 -7.86 -2.79
C ASP A 83 6.25 -6.72 -3.81
N GLY A 84 6.79 -7.06 -4.99
CA GLY A 84 6.99 -6.11 -6.10
C GLY A 84 5.70 -5.71 -6.83
N ASN A 85 4.73 -6.62 -6.92
CA ASN A 85 3.42 -6.36 -7.54
C ASN A 85 2.39 -5.80 -6.55
N ALA A 86 2.70 -5.81 -5.26
CA ALA A 86 1.87 -5.17 -4.25
C ALA A 86 1.88 -3.64 -4.45
N HIS A 87 0.75 -3.01 -4.17
CA HIS A 87 0.64 -1.55 -4.12
C HIS A 87 0.95 -1.06 -2.70
N PRO A 88 1.30 0.23 -2.49
CA PRO A 88 1.43 1.30 -3.48
C PRO A 88 2.64 1.13 -4.42
N HIS A 89 2.52 1.44 -5.71
CA HIS A 89 3.67 1.52 -6.62
C HIS A 89 4.34 2.89 -6.48
N VAL A 90 5.68 2.91 -6.57
CA VAL A 90 6.49 4.12 -6.47
C VAL A 90 7.22 4.39 -7.77
N ASP A 91 7.48 5.66 -8.06
CA ASP A 91 8.32 6.05 -9.20
C ASP A 91 9.80 5.77 -8.93
N CYS A 92 10.64 5.94 -9.96
CA CYS A 92 12.08 5.67 -9.88
C CYS A 92 12.85 6.62 -8.95
N ARG A 93 12.25 7.75 -8.55
CA ARG A 93 12.86 8.73 -7.63
C ARG A 93 12.27 8.70 -6.23
N ARG A 94 11.27 7.84 -5.97
CA ARG A 94 10.50 7.81 -4.71
C ARG A 94 9.91 9.18 -4.35
N ALA A 95 9.47 9.93 -5.35
CA ALA A 95 8.77 11.20 -5.22
C ALA A 95 7.25 11.03 -5.32
N LEU A 96 6.77 9.90 -5.85
CA LEU A 96 5.36 9.62 -6.07
C LEU A 96 5.00 8.20 -5.62
N ALA A 97 3.81 8.05 -5.02
CA ALA A 97 3.18 6.76 -4.75
C ALA A 97 1.77 6.70 -5.34
N VAL A 98 1.41 5.56 -5.94
CA VAL A 98 0.10 5.35 -6.57
C VAL A 98 -0.52 4.02 -6.11
N VAL A 99 -1.80 4.07 -5.74
CA VAL A 99 -2.66 2.91 -5.50
C VAL A 99 -3.78 2.90 -6.55
N HIS A 100 -4.26 1.73 -6.94
CA HIS A 100 -5.26 1.61 -8.00
C HIS A 100 -6.18 0.42 -7.75
N ASN A 101 -7.48 0.67 -7.95
CA ASN A 101 -8.53 -0.34 -7.95
C ASN A 101 -9.22 -0.30 -9.31
N GLY A 102 -9.03 -1.34 -10.12
CA GLY A 102 -9.54 -1.41 -11.48
C GLY A 102 -8.59 -2.20 -12.37
N VAL A 103 -8.78 -2.08 -13.67
CA VAL A 103 -7.88 -2.64 -14.69
C VAL A 103 -7.59 -1.55 -15.72
N ILE A 104 -6.31 -1.40 -16.07
CA ILE A 104 -5.90 -0.57 -17.21
C ILE A 104 -5.91 -1.48 -18.44
N GLU A 105 -7.00 -1.43 -19.20
CA GLU A 105 -7.28 -2.39 -20.28
C GLU A 105 -6.25 -2.35 -21.41
N ASN A 106 -5.63 -1.20 -21.64
CA ASN A 106 -4.61 -0.98 -22.68
C ASN A 106 -3.17 -1.01 -22.14
N HIS A 107 -2.92 -1.60 -20.96
CA HIS A 107 -1.58 -1.63 -20.34
C HIS A 107 -0.51 -2.29 -21.22
N SER A 108 -0.87 -3.22 -22.11
CA SER A 108 0.08 -3.89 -23.00
C SER A 108 0.58 -3.01 -24.15
N ALA A 109 -0.10 -1.90 -24.43
CA ALA A 109 0.26 -0.94 -25.47
C ALA A 109 0.96 0.32 -24.92
N LEU A 110 1.04 0.45 -23.59
CA LEU A 110 1.73 1.54 -22.87
C LEU A 110 3.08 1.05 -22.35
#